data_AF-F4C195-F1
#
_entry.id   AF-F4C195-F1
#
_cell.length_a   1.000
_cell.length_b   1.000
_cell.length_c   1.000
_cell.angle_alpha   90.00
_cell.angle_beta   90.00
_cell.angle_gamma   90.00
#
_symmetry.space_group_name_H-M   'P 1'
#
loop_
_entity.id
_entity.type
_entity.pdbx_description
1 polymer ?
#
loop_
_entity_poly.entity_id
_entity_poly.type
_entity_poly.pdbx_seq_one_letter_code
_entity_poly.pdbx_strand_id
1 'polypeptide(L)'
;MHLGVDSSIFVWVYHNRTMTQLNTTNPFALRYLLDDLLFDFEADFPAATEQSPNIDRPTFNVLGANKSRILYLVENMTEGHFSPAALDAFTKTLHALGLALDDVAVLNLAQIEASVNFEDLCSYFDPQRIIFAGPSPAKVGIDGLSLNIASSQQSIELLYTYSFEEMLTDTNKKKLFWQAVKAF
;
A
#
# COMPACT_ATOMS: atom_id res chain seq x y z
N MET A 1 4.57 50.55 43.31
CA MET A 1 5.84 51.20 43.70
C MET A 1 6.72 50.10 44.28
N HIS A 2 7.91 49.89 43.69
CA HIS A 2 9.01 48.97 44.06
C HIS A 2 8.71 47.45 44.01
N LEU A 3 9.28 46.67 43.06
CA LEU A 3 10.68 46.23 42.84
C LEU A 3 11.23 45.33 43.95
N GLY A 4 11.70 44.14 43.56
CA GLY A 4 12.48 43.24 44.41
C GLY A 4 12.97 42.03 43.63
N VAL A 5 14.05 42.20 42.89
CA VAL A 5 14.86 41.14 42.27
C VAL A 5 15.70 40.51 43.38
N ASP A 6 15.84 39.18 43.41
CA ASP A 6 17.03 38.59 44.02
C ASP A 6 17.56 37.45 43.16
N SER A 7 18.82 37.62 42.79
CA SER A 7 19.65 36.70 42.03
C SER A 7 20.59 36.04 43.01
N SER A 8 20.75 34.72 42.97
CA SER A 8 21.95 34.09 43.50
C SER A 8 22.32 32.86 42.69
N ILE A 9 23.41 33.03 41.95
CA ILE A 9 24.21 32.01 41.30
C ILE A 9 25.25 31.54 42.32
N PHE A 10 25.47 30.23 42.44
CA PHE A 10 26.71 29.70 43.03
C PHE A 10 27.29 28.57 42.16
N VAL A 11 28.62 28.60 42.06
CA VAL A 11 29.49 27.92 41.09
C VAL A 11 30.27 26.79 41.78
N TRP A 12 30.16 25.58 41.20
CA TRP A 12 31.13 24.49 40.95
C TRP A 12 32.16 23.95 41.98
N VAL A 13 32.26 22.60 42.09
CA VAL A 13 33.37 21.70 41.61
C VAL A 13 33.56 20.42 42.51
N TYR A 14 33.38 19.23 41.89
CA TYR A 14 34.01 17.87 42.00
C TYR A 14 34.50 17.27 43.36
N HIS A 15 34.48 15.95 43.68
CA HIS A 15 34.71 14.73 42.88
C HIS A 15 34.33 13.45 43.69
N ASN A 16 33.90 12.41 42.94
CA ASN A 16 34.13 10.95 43.12
C ASN A 16 33.16 9.99 43.86
N ARG A 17 32.82 8.93 43.09
CA ARG A 17 32.41 7.54 43.42
C ARG A 17 31.17 7.34 44.30
N THR A 18 30.09 6.81 43.71
CA THR A 18 29.74 5.37 43.75
C THR A 18 28.42 5.06 43.02
N MET A 19 28.45 4.02 42.20
CA MET A 19 27.37 3.16 41.69
C MET A 19 26.10 3.79 41.09
N THR A 20 26.07 3.72 39.76
CA THR A 20 24.92 3.87 38.87
C THR A 20 23.81 2.87 39.21
N GLN A 21 22.67 3.36 39.70
CA GLN A 21 21.38 2.67 39.58
C GLN A 21 20.63 3.30 38.40
N LEU A 22 20.75 2.69 37.22
CA LEU A 22 19.94 3.02 36.04
C LEU A 22 18.54 2.42 36.22
N ASN A 23 17.68 3.09 36.99
CA ASN A 23 16.24 2.87 36.89
C ASN A 23 15.73 3.61 35.64
N THR A 24 15.96 3.02 34.47
CA THR A 24 15.37 3.52 33.21
C THR A 24 14.26 2.57 32.77
N THR A 25 13.01 2.96 33.04
CA THR A 25 11.79 2.32 32.50
C THR A 25 11.49 2.88 31.10
N ASN A 26 12.53 3.08 30.29
CA ASN A 26 12.40 3.65 28.96
C ASN A 26 12.94 2.65 27.92
N PRO A 27 12.07 2.01 27.12
CA PRO A 27 12.47 0.92 26.21
C PRO A 27 13.35 1.36 25.03
N PHE A 28 13.56 2.67 24.84
CA PHE A 28 14.40 3.18 23.74
C PHE A 28 15.90 3.30 24.10
N ALA A 29 16.27 3.15 25.38
CA ALA A 29 17.66 3.29 25.81
C ALA A 29 18.55 2.09 25.42
N LEU A 30 17.97 0.92 25.11
CA LEU A 30 18.71 -0.29 24.70
C LEU A 30 19.28 -0.17 23.27
N ARG A 31 18.68 0.66 22.40
CA ARG A 31 19.10 0.80 21.01
C ARG A 31 20.50 1.42 20.86
N TYR A 32 20.94 2.22 21.85
CA TYR A 32 22.23 2.90 21.83
C TYR A 32 23.40 2.07 22.42
N LEU A 33 23.13 0.91 23.03
CA LEU A 33 24.16 0.02 23.60
C LEU A 33 24.62 -1.10 22.65
N LEU A 34 24.08 -1.15 21.43
CA LEU A 34 24.32 -2.19 20.44
C LEU A 34 25.04 -1.68 19.18
N ASP A 35 25.76 -0.56 19.27
CA ASP A 35 26.53 -0.02 18.13
C ASP A 35 28.01 -0.46 18.15
N ASP A 36 28.48 -1.16 19.20
CA ASP A 36 29.88 -1.59 19.34
C ASP A 36 30.01 -3.12 19.40
N LEU A 37 29.57 -3.80 18.34
CA LEU A 37 29.97 -5.18 18.04
C LEU A 37 30.42 -5.25 16.57
N LEU A 38 31.65 -4.80 16.37
CA LEU A 38 32.54 -5.20 15.28
C LEU A 38 32.53 -6.73 15.15
N PHE A 39 31.77 -7.25 14.19
CA PHE A 39 31.91 -8.62 13.71
C PHE A 39 32.57 -8.60 12.34
N ASP A 40 33.88 -8.83 12.35
CA ASP A 40 34.67 -9.22 11.20
C ASP A 40 34.32 -10.68 10.86
N PHE A 41 33.55 -10.87 9.78
CA PHE A 41 33.33 -12.19 9.16
C PHE A 41 33.64 -12.07 7.68
N GLU A 42 34.85 -12.51 7.31
CA GLU A 42 35.17 -12.91 5.95
C GLU A 42 34.41 -14.23 5.68
N ALA A 43 33.20 -14.12 5.15
CA ALA A 43 32.42 -15.27 4.69
C ALA A 43 31.57 -14.88 3.48
N ASP A 44 31.94 -15.42 2.34
CA ASP A 44 31.23 -15.38 1.06
C ASP A 44 29.83 -16.00 1.23
N PHE A 45 28.80 -15.16 1.29
CA PHE A 45 27.39 -15.57 1.26
C PHE A 45 26.65 -14.78 0.18
N PRO A 46 25.86 -15.45 -0.70
CA PRO A 46 25.16 -14.79 -1.78
C PRO A 46 24.08 -13.86 -1.22
N ALA A 47 24.01 -12.65 -1.79
CA ALA A 47 23.14 -11.56 -1.39
C ALA A 47 21.67 -11.98 -1.21
N ALA A 48 21.25 -12.18 0.03
CA ALA A 48 19.86 -11.99 0.43
C ALA A 48 19.68 -10.49 0.70
N THR A 49 18.93 -9.82 -0.17
CA THR A 49 18.50 -8.43 0.03
C THR A 49 17.56 -8.35 1.23
N GLU A 50 18.11 -8.10 2.41
CA GLU A 50 17.34 -7.67 3.58
C GLU A 50 16.95 -6.21 3.38
N GLN A 51 15.73 -6.03 2.84
CA GLN A 51 15.10 -4.73 2.70
C GLN A 51 14.82 -4.16 4.09
N SER A 52 15.45 -3.01 4.37
CA SER A 52 15.17 -2.20 5.56
C SER A 52 13.67 -1.83 5.59
N PRO A 53 12.99 -1.88 6.75
CA PRO A 53 11.61 -1.41 6.85
C PRO A 53 11.58 0.11 6.67
N ASN A 54 11.21 0.56 5.47
CA ASN A 54 10.86 1.94 5.20
C ASN A 54 9.47 2.19 5.79
N ILE A 55 9.45 2.56 7.06
CA ILE A 55 8.23 2.94 7.77
C ILE A 55 7.76 4.27 7.17
N ASP A 56 6.51 4.29 6.69
CA ASP A 56 5.71 5.41 6.16
C ASP A 56 5.27 5.34 4.69
N ARG A 57 5.61 4.29 3.92
CA ARG A 57 4.99 4.06 2.59
C ARG A 57 4.02 2.87 2.59
N PRO A 58 2.81 3.01 2.00
CA PRO A 58 1.91 1.87 1.84
C PRO A 58 2.61 0.77 1.04
N THR A 59 2.69 -0.42 1.61
CA THR A 59 3.22 -1.59 0.92
C THR A 59 2.09 -2.19 0.09
N PHE A 60 2.24 -2.16 -1.23
CA PHE A 60 1.26 -2.73 -2.14
C PHE A 60 1.60 -4.18 -2.45
N ASN A 61 0.74 -5.10 -2.02
CA ASN A 61 0.79 -6.49 -2.47
C ASN A 61 0.11 -6.59 -3.85
N VAL A 62 0.90 -6.71 -4.91
CA VAL A 62 0.42 -6.63 -6.30
C VAL A 62 0.48 -8.00 -6.97
N LEU A 63 -0.59 -8.36 -7.66
CA LEU A 63 -0.61 -9.50 -8.57
C LEU A 63 -0.42 -9.00 -10.02
N GLY A 64 0.50 -9.63 -10.76
CA GLY A 64 0.86 -9.21 -12.13
C GLY A 64 2.04 -8.23 -12.18
N ALA A 65 2.32 -7.66 -13.35
CA ALA A 65 3.50 -6.84 -13.61
C ALA A 65 3.20 -5.48 -14.28
N ASN A 66 1.92 -5.15 -14.50
CA ASN A 66 1.46 -3.88 -15.06
C ASN A 66 2.10 -3.48 -16.40
N LYS A 67 2.50 -4.43 -17.27
CA LYS A 67 3.24 -4.11 -18.51
C LYS A 67 2.43 -3.24 -19.48
N SER A 68 1.11 -3.37 -19.46
CA SER A 68 0.18 -2.59 -20.28
C SER A 68 -0.42 -1.38 -19.55
N ARG A 69 0.05 -1.07 -18.34
CA ARG A 69 -0.41 0.07 -17.52
C ARG A 69 -1.90 0.02 -17.20
N ILE A 70 -2.42 -1.18 -16.94
CA ILE A 70 -3.81 -1.43 -16.56
C ILE A 70 -3.84 -1.89 -15.11
N LEU A 71 -4.44 -1.08 -14.24
CA LEU A 71 -4.58 -1.36 -12.82
C LEU A 71 -6.01 -1.80 -12.51
N TYR A 72 -6.16 -2.99 -11.93
CA TYR A 72 -7.40 -3.46 -11.35
C TYR A 72 -7.38 -3.24 -9.83
N LEU A 73 -8.38 -2.56 -9.33
CA LEU A 73 -8.62 -2.38 -7.91
C LEU A 73 -9.75 -3.30 -7.50
N VAL A 74 -9.44 -4.21 -6.58
CA VAL A 74 -10.38 -5.23 -6.08
C VAL A 74 -10.51 -5.09 -4.58
N GLU A 75 -11.52 -5.75 -4.04
CA GLU A 75 -11.80 -5.75 -2.61
C GLU A 75 -12.17 -7.16 -2.17
N ASN A 76 -11.27 -7.78 -1.40
CA ASN A 76 -11.50 -9.10 -0.83
C ASN A 76 -10.95 -9.15 0.61
N MET A 77 -11.84 -9.39 1.58
CA MET A 77 -11.49 -9.43 3.00
C MET A 77 -10.85 -10.76 3.43
N THR A 78 -11.13 -11.85 2.70
CA THR A 78 -10.73 -13.20 3.10
C THR A 78 -9.48 -13.68 2.40
N GLU A 79 -9.30 -13.29 1.13
CA GLU A 79 -8.21 -13.73 0.27
C GLU A 79 -7.29 -12.55 -0.08
N GLY A 80 -6.05 -12.86 -0.52
CA GLY A 80 -5.07 -11.83 -0.87
C GLY A 80 -5.52 -10.91 -1.99
N HIS A 81 -6.19 -11.44 -3.02
CA HIS A 81 -6.70 -10.66 -4.17
C HIS A 81 -8.08 -11.14 -4.62
N PHE A 82 -8.21 -12.42 -4.94
CA PHE A 82 -9.44 -13.03 -5.45
C PHE A 82 -9.68 -14.37 -4.79
N SER A 83 -10.95 -14.79 -4.71
CA SER A 83 -11.26 -16.21 -4.52
C SER A 83 -10.78 -17.05 -5.73
N PRO A 84 -10.54 -18.37 -5.57
CA PRO A 84 -10.08 -19.22 -6.67
C PRO A 84 -11.00 -19.18 -7.91
N ALA A 85 -12.32 -19.13 -7.69
CA ALA A 85 -13.30 -19.03 -8.77
C ALA A 85 -13.26 -17.65 -9.45
N ALA A 86 -13.10 -16.57 -8.69
CA ALA A 86 -12.97 -15.22 -9.23
C ALA A 86 -11.66 -15.05 -10.02
N LEU A 87 -10.55 -15.63 -9.55
CA LEU A 87 -9.27 -15.61 -10.25
C LEU A 87 -9.34 -16.33 -11.61
N ASP A 88 -9.99 -17.48 -11.68
CA ASP A 88 -10.21 -18.20 -12.95
C ASP A 88 -11.06 -17.37 -13.92
N ALA A 89 -12.14 -16.74 -13.43
CA ALA A 89 -12.97 -15.85 -14.24
C ALA A 89 -12.22 -14.59 -14.72
N PHE A 90 -11.40 -14.00 -13.85
CA PHE A 90 -10.53 -12.88 -14.19
C PHE A 90 -9.52 -13.26 -15.27
N THR A 91 -8.83 -14.39 -15.10
CA THR A 91 -7.85 -14.90 -16.07
C THR A 91 -8.50 -15.16 -17.44
N LYS A 92 -9.69 -15.78 -17.47
CA LYS A 92 -10.48 -15.96 -18.70
C LYS A 92 -10.87 -14.64 -19.36
N THR A 93 -11.18 -13.63 -18.55
CA THR A 93 -11.51 -12.28 -19.04
C THR A 93 -10.30 -11.63 -19.69
N LEU A 94 -9.12 -11.69 -19.05
CA LEU A 94 -7.87 -11.19 -19.63
C LEU A 94 -7.57 -11.88 -20.96
N HIS A 95 -7.63 -13.21 -21.02
CA HIS A 95 -7.39 -13.96 -22.26
C HIS A 95 -8.34 -13.56 -23.39
N ALA A 96 -9.62 -13.33 -23.09
CA ALA A 96 -10.60 -12.89 -24.07
C ALA A 96 -10.37 -11.45 -24.56
N LEU A 97 -9.68 -10.63 -23.77
CA LEU A 97 -9.20 -9.29 -24.14
C LEU A 97 -7.81 -9.33 -24.80
N GLY A 98 -7.20 -10.51 -24.95
CA GLY A 98 -5.86 -10.67 -25.51
C GLY A 98 -4.72 -10.26 -24.56
N LEU A 99 -5.01 -10.21 -23.25
CA LEU A 99 -4.08 -9.83 -22.19
C LEU A 99 -3.62 -11.05 -21.39
N ALA A 100 -2.43 -10.97 -20.82
CA ALA A 100 -1.90 -11.89 -19.82
C ALA A 100 -1.95 -11.27 -18.41
N LEU A 101 -1.76 -12.10 -17.38
CA LEU A 101 -1.70 -11.65 -15.99
C LEU A 101 -0.58 -10.61 -15.76
N ASP A 102 0.55 -10.77 -16.45
CA ASP A 102 1.69 -9.84 -16.42
C ASP A 102 1.37 -8.46 -17.02
N ASP A 103 0.38 -8.37 -17.92
CA ASP A 103 0.04 -7.11 -18.58
C ASP A 103 -0.70 -6.15 -17.66
N VAL A 104 -1.28 -6.68 -16.59
CA VAL A 104 -2.09 -5.93 -15.63
C VAL A 104 -1.40 -5.92 -14.26
N ALA A 105 -1.78 -4.97 -13.43
CA ALA A 105 -1.58 -5.04 -11.98
C ALA A 105 -2.92 -5.20 -11.30
N VAL A 106 -2.98 -6.01 -10.26
CA VAL A 106 -4.16 -6.12 -9.39
C VAL A 106 -3.76 -5.78 -7.97
N LEU A 107 -4.50 -4.87 -7.35
CA LEU A 107 -4.32 -4.45 -5.97
C LEU A 107 -5.62 -4.66 -5.20
N ASN A 108 -5.52 -5.32 -4.06
CA ASN A 108 -6.64 -5.49 -3.14
C ASN A 108 -6.65 -4.38 -2.09
N LEU A 109 -7.66 -3.51 -2.15
CA LEU A 109 -7.79 -2.39 -1.24
C LEU A 109 -8.14 -2.81 0.20
N ALA A 110 -8.74 -3.97 0.41
CA ALA A 110 -9.10 -4.45 1.75
C ALA A 110 -7.88 -4.87 2.60
N GLN A 111 -6.74 -5.11 1.98
CA GLN A 111 -5.50 -5.54 2.65
C GLN A 111 -4.59 -4.36 3.00
N ILE A 112 -4.99 -3.13 2.66
CA ILE A 112 -4.18 -1.94 2.90
C ILE A 112 -4.67 -1.26 4.17
N GLU A 113 -3.83 -1.26 5.21
CA GLU A 113 -4.14 -0.65 6.51
C GLU A 113 -4.07 0.88 6.46
N ALA A 114 -3.26 1.43 5.55
CA ALA A 114 -3.11 2.87 5.35
C ALA A 114 -4.17 3.44 4.41
N SER A 115 -4.52 4.71 4.60
CA SER A 115 -5.34 5.43 3.62
C SER A 115 -4.56 5.56 2.31
N VAL A 116 -5.16 5.10 1.21
CA VAL A 116 -4.59 5.21 -0.14
C VAL A 116 -5.44 6.16 -0.96
N ASN A 117 -4.81 7.15 -1.58
CA ASN A 117 -5.50 8.07 -2.47
C ASN A 117 -5.17 7.77 -3.94
N PHE A 118 -5.94 8.36 -4.84
CA PHE A 118 -5.71 8.25 -6.27
C PHE A 118 -4.28 8.63 -6.68
N GLU A 119 -3.72 9.69 -6.11
CA GLU A 119 -2.36 10.16 -6.41
C GLU A 119 -1.28 9.14 -6.03
N ASP A 120 -1.47 8.38 -4.95
CA ASP A 120 -0.55 7.33 -4.53
C ASP A 120 -0.53 6.17 -5.54
N LEU A 121 -1.73 5.79 -6.01
CA LEU A 121 -1.88 4.77 -7.06
C LEU A 121 -1.26 5.22 -8.38
N CYS A 122 -1.52 6.47 -8.79
CA CYS A 122 -0.94 7.02 -9.99
C CYS A 122 0.60 7.08 -9.92
N SER A 123 1.14 7.52 -8.78
CA SER A 123 2.59 7.65 -8.59
C SER A 123 3.30 6.31 -8.54
N TYR A 124 2.68 5.27 -7.96
CA TYR A 124 3.29 3.96 -7.85
C TYR A 124 3.17 3.12 -9.12
N PHE A 125 2.00 3.13 -9.76
CA PHE A 125 1.70 2.24 -10.89
C PHE A 125 1.87 2.89 -12.27
N ASP A 126 1.89 4.22 -12.39
CA ASP A 126 1.82 4.94 -13.68
C ASP A 126 0.72 4.36 -14.63
N PRO A 127 -0.53 4.17 -14.16
CA PRO A 127 -1.57 3.51 -14.92
C PRO A 127 -2.13 4.45 -16.01
N GLN A 128 -2.41 3.90 -17.19
CA GLN A 128 -3.22 4.57 -18.21
C GLN A 128 -4.70 4.23 -18.07
N ARG A 129 -4.99 3.06 -17.48
CA ARG A 129 -6.35 2.56 -17.26
C ARG A 129 -6.50 2.02 -15.85
N ILE A 130 -7.57 2.39 -15.17
CA ILE A 130 -7.91 1.88 -13.84
C ILE A 130 -9.32 1.32 -13.85
N ILE A 131 -9.47 0.08 -13.38
CA ILE A 131 -10.74 -0.61 -13.29
C ILE A 131 -11.02 -0.93 -11.83
N PHE A 132 -12.06 -0.30 -11.28
CA PHE A 132 -12.59 -0.59 -9.94
C PHE A 132 -13.57 -1.76 -10.05
N ALA A 133 -13.12 -2.98 -9.77
CA ALA A 133 -13.92 -4.20 -9.86
C ALA A 133 -14.47 -4.57 -8.48
N GLY A 134 -15.55 -3.90 -8.06
CA GLY A 134 -16.15 -4.05 -6.74
C GLY A 134 -16.01 -2.80 -5.84
N PRO A 135 -14.79 -2.40 -5.43
CA PRO A 135 -14.63 -1.33 -4.47
C PRO A 135 -15.17 0.00 -5.02
N SER A 136 -15.81 0.76 -4.13
CA SER A 136 -16.25 2.11 -4.47
C SER A 136 -15.04 3.01 -4.75
N PRO A 137 -15.00 3.74 -5.87
CA PRO A 137 -13.93 4.69 -6.19
C PRO A 137 -13.76 5.80 -5.14
N ALA A 138 -14.81 6.08 -4.35
CA ALA A 138 -14.76 7.06 -3.26
C ALA A 138 -13.71 6.69 -2.19
N LYS A 139 -13.35 5.40 -2.03
CA LYS A 139 -12.31 4.96 -1.10
C LYS A 139 -10.94 5.54 -1.39
N VAL A 140 -10.67 5.90 -2.65
CA VAL A 140 -9.42 6.51 -3.09
C VAL A 140 -9.58 7.99 -3.45
N GLY A 141 -10.70 8.60 -3.02
CA GLY A 141 -10.99 10.02 -3.24
C GLY A 141 -11.51 10.35 -4.65
N ILE A 142 -12.10 9.39 -5.35
CA ILE A 142 -12.74 9.64 -6.65
C ILE A 142 -14.25 9.57 -6.52
N ASP A 143 -14.91 10.66 -6.86
CA ASP A 143 -16.38 10.76 -6.90
C ASP A 143 -16.90 10.84 -8.34
N GLY A 144 -18.19 10.56 -8.53
CA GLY A 144 -18.88 10.80 -9.80
C GLY A 144 -18.73 9.71 -10.87
N LEU A 145 -18.06 8.59 -10.57
CA LEU A 145 -18.04 7.43 -11.48
C LEU A 145 -19.38 6.71 -11.47
N SER A 146 -19.92 6.49 -12.67
CA SER A 146 -21.12 5.68 -12.87
C SER A 146 -20.74 4.23 -13.14
N LEU A 147 -21.54 3.32 -12.59
CA LEU A 147 -21.31 1.88 -12.72
C LEU A 147 -21.45 1.43 -14.18
N ASN A 148 -20.47 0.66 -14.67
CA ASN A 148 -20.33 0.17 -16.04
C ASN A 148 -20.29 1.27 -17.11
N ILE A 149 -19.86 2.48 -16.77
CA ILE A 149 -19.67 3.58 -17.71
C ILE A 149 -18.21 4.05 -17.60
N ALA A 150 -17.48 3.95 -18.71
CA ALA A 150 -16.13 4.47 -18.81
C ALA A 150 -16.14 6.01 -18.65
N SER A 151 -15.20 6.52 -17.86
CA SER A 151 -14.99 7.94 -17.61
C SER A 151 -13.50 8.25 -17.73
N SER A 152 -13.12 9.50 -17.96
CA SER A 152 -11.71 9.89 -17.98
C SER A 152 -11.44 10.96 -16.93
N GLN A 153 -10.34 10.81 -16.21
CA GLN A 153 -9.87 11.78 -15.21
C GLN A 153 -8.37 11.92 -15.34
N GLN A 154 -7.87 13.16 -15.47
CA GLN A 154 -6.43 13.45 -15.58
C GLN A 154 -5.71 12.61 -16.67
N SER A 155 -6.36 12.39 -17.81
CA SER A 155 -5.86 11.54 -18.93
C SER A 155 -5.75 10.04 -18.63
N ILE A 156 -6.29 9.58 -17.51
CA ILE A 156 -6.42 8.16 -17.16
C ILE A 156 -7.87 7.73 -17.42
N GLU A 157 -8.04 6.60 -18.10
CA GLU A 157 -9.36 6.00 -18.33
C GLU A 157 -9.78 5.21 -17.08
N LEU A 158 -10.96 5.50 -16.55
CA LEU A 158 -11.51 4.89 -15.35
C LEU A 158 -12.78 4.11 -15.67
N LEU A 159 -12.91 2.93 -15.11
CA LEU A 159 -14.14 2.13 -15.18
C LEU A 159 -14.50 1.60 -13.80
N TYR A 160 -15.71 1.91 -13.34
CA TYR A 160 -16.28 1.30 -12.14
C TYR A 160 -17.23 0.16 -12.50
N THR A 161 -17.05 -1.01 -11.92
CA THR A 161 -17.87 -2.20 -12.19
C THR A 161 -18.03 -3.07 -10.93
N TYR A 162 -18.81 -4.14 -11.07
CA TYR A 162 -19.03 -5.12 -10.00
C TYR A 162 -17.78 -5.97 -9.73
N SER A 163 -17.72 -6.61 -8.56
CA SER A 163 -16.64 -7.58 -8.31
C SER A 163 -16.82 -8.85 -9.14
N PHE A 164 -15.74 -9.59 -9.34
CA PHE A 164 -15.80 -10.88 -10.06
C PHE A 164 -16.67 -11.90 -9.31
N GLU A 165 -16.66 -11.85 -7.98
CA GLU A 165 -17.47 -12.63 -7.07
C GLU A 165 -18.97 -12.39 -7.32
N GLU A 166 -19.39 -11.14 -7.43
CA GLU A 166 -20.78 -10.81 -7.76
C GLU A 166 -21.16 -11.28 -9.16
N MET A 167 -20.28 -11.05 -10.15
CA MET A 167 -20.52 -11.42 -11.55
C MET A 167 -20.59 -12.93 -11.79
N LEU A 168 -19.93 -13.73 -10.94
CA LEU A 168 -20.05 -15.19 -10.98
C LEU A 168 -21.46 -15.67 -10.61
N THR A 169 -22.14 -14.93 -9.74
CA THR A 169 -23.49 -15.27 -9.25
C THR A 169 -24.61 -14.62 -10.05
N ASP A 170 -24.32 -13.56 -10.81
CA ASP A 170 -25.32 -12.78 -11.55
C ASP A 170 -24.92 -12.59 -13.03
N THR A 171 -25.66 -13.26 -13.91
CA THR A 171 -25.47 -13.22 -15.35
C THR A 171 -25.72 -11.83 -15.95
N ASN A 172 -26.60 -11.01 -15.35
CA ASN A 172 -26.88 -9.66 -15.83
C ASN A 172 -25.68 -8.74 -15.53
N LYS A 173 -25.16 -8.78 -14.30
CA LYS A 173 -23.94 -8.03 -13.93
C LYS A 173 -22.76 -8.37 -14.85
N LYS A 174 -22.56 -9.67 -15.12
CA LYS A 174 -21.55 -10.13 -16.07
C LYS A 174 -21.75 -9.56 -17.47
N LYS A 175 -23.00 -9.52 -17.98
CA LYS A 175 -23.30 -8.96 -19.31
C LYS A 175 -22.98 -7.46 -19.37
N LEU A 176 -23.36 -6.69 -18.34
CA LEU A 176 -23.09 -5.25 -18.27
C LEU A 176 -21.59 -4.97 -18.22
N PHE A 177 -20.84 -5.73 -17.43
CA PHE A 177 -19.37 -5.67 -17.41
C PHE A 177 -18.78 -5.93 -18.80
N TRP A 178 -19.22 -6.98 -19.50
CA TRP A 178 -18.73 -7.29 -20.84
C TRP A 178 -19.02 -6.20 -21.87
N GLN A 179 -20.13 -5.48 -21.72
CA GLN A 179 -20.44 -4.35 -22.59
C GLN A 179 -19.52 -3.16 -22.30
N ALA A 180 -19.27 -2.88 -21.02
CA ALA A 180 -18.41 -1.78 -20.61
C ALA A 180 -16.94 -2.02 -20.98
N VAL A 181 -16.39 -3.21 -20.67
CA VAL A 181 -14.97 -3.52 -20.90
C VAL A 181 -14.60 -3.61 -22.38
N LYS A 182 -15.56 -3.91 -23.26
CA LYS A 182 -15.34 -3.91 -24.72
C LYS A 182 -15.31 -2.51 -25.31
N ALA A 183 -15.96 -1.55 -24.64
CA ALA A 183 -16.01 -0.15 -25.07
C ALA A 183 -14.87 0.68 -24.46
N PHE A 184 -14.02 0.06 -23.64
CA PHE A 184 -12.94 0.64 -22.86
C PHE A 184 -11.59 0.18 -23.41
#